data_AF-A0A536DX71-F1
#
_entry.id   AF-A0A536DX71-F1
#
_cell.length_a   1.000
_cell.length_b   1.000
_cell.length_c   1.000
_cell.angle_alpha   90.00
_cell.angle_beta   90.00
_cell.angle_gamma   90.00
#
_symmetry.space_group_name_H-M   'P 1'
#
loop_
_entity.id
_entity.type
_entity.pdbx_description
1 polymer ?
#
loop_
_entity_poly.entity_id
_entity_poly.type
_entity_poly.pdbx_seq_one_letter_code
_entity_poly.pdbx_strand_id
1 'polypeptide(L)'
;MTAVIASSSGHNGGANVECDAQGQAPPDSSWCQSDSGVMKVRVELQAYLDQYSPNGQETFDYEVPDGARVKDLVVKLGMPEELASVIIVGETNANPSHALNEGDRVTLIPPLAGG
;
A
#
# COMPACT_ATOMS: atom_id res chain seq x y z
N MET A 1 61.96 -11.29 -10.90
CA MET A 1 62.41 -11.75 -9.56
C MET A 1 62.17 -10.55 -8.66
N THR A 2 61.15 -10.44 -7.82
CA THR A 2 60.54 -11.41 -6.91
C THR A 2 59.14 -10.90 -6.56
N ALA A 3 58.16 -11.79 -6.50
CA ALA A 3 56.85 -11.54 -5.91
C ALA A 3 56.94 -11.70 -4.39
N VAL A 4 56.20 -10.90 -3.61
CA VAL A 4 55.58 -11.38 -2.37
C VAL A 4 54.30 -10.60 -2.07
N ILE A 5 53.32 -11.40 -1.67
CA ILE A 5 51.91 -11.14 -1.40
C ILE A 5 51.66 -10.81 0.07
N ALA A 6 50.44 -10.34 0.32
CA ALA A 6 49.58 -10.63 1.47
C ALA A 6 49.41 -9.57 2.57
N SER A 7 48.21 -8.97 2.54
CA SER A 7 47.18 -9.10 3.57
C SER A 7 47.54 -8.77 5.03
N SER A 8 46.89 -7.77 5.60
CA SER A 8 45.58 -7.92 6.28
C SER A 8 45.32 -6.81 7.29
N SER A 9 44.02 -6.48 7.42
CA SER A 9 43.33 -6.09 8.65
C SER A 9 43.67 -4.77 9.33
N GLY A 10 42.68 -3.87 9.34
CA GLY A 10 42.65 -2.72 10.23
C GLY A 10 41.39 -1.88 10.01
N HIS A 11 40.33 -2.25 10.70
CA HIS A 11 39.01 -1.63 10.71
C HIS A 11 39.00 -0.18 11.23
N ASN A 12 38.03 0.58 10.72
CA ASN A 12 37.35 1.75 11.30
C ASN A 12 38.07 3.12 11.27
N GLY A 13 37.45 4.07 10.56
CA GLY A 13 37.60 5.48 10.89
C GLY A 13 37.31 6.46 9.77
N GLY A 14 36.03 6.59 9.38
CA GLY A 14 35.44 7.86 8.94
C GLY A 14 35.80 8.40 7.55
N ALA A 15 34.78 8.98 6.91
CA ALA A 15 34.86 9.86 5.74
C ALA A 15 35.21 9.19 4.40
N ASN A 16 34.19 8.71 3.71
CA ASN A 16 34.22 8.45 2.27
C ASN A 16 32.77 8.66 1.74
N VAL A 17 32.44 9.36 0.67
CA VAL A 17 33.19 10.24 -0.23
C VAL A 17 32.20 11.28 -0.75
N GLU A 18 32.75 12.46 -0.99
CA GLU A 18 32.37 13.52 -1.93
C GLU A 18 31.16 13.30 -2.85
N CYS A 19 30.25 14.27 -2.75
CA CYS A 19 29.31 14.60 -3.80
C CYS A 19 30.06 15.22 -5.00
N ASP A 20 29.71 14.76 -6.20
CA ASP A 20 29.88 15.42 -7.51
C ASP A 20 31.17 15.12 -8.32
N ALA A 21 31.01 14.28 -9.35
CA ALA A 21 31.26 14.64 -10.74
C ALA A 21 30.91 13.44 -11.64
N GLN A 22 30.11 13.69 -12.69
CA GLN A 22 29.81 12.80 -13.83
C GLN A 22 28.57 11.91 -13.71
N GLY A 23 27.41 12.57 -13.68
CA GLY A 23 26.14 11.94 -14.00
C GLY A 23 25.01 12.89 -13.67
N GLN A 24 24.79 13.89 -14.51
CA GLN A 24 23.48 14.52 -14.55
C GLN A 24 22.49 13.40 -14.86
N ALA A 25 21.86 12.82 -13.83
CA ALA A 25 20.62 12.11 -14.05
C ALA A 25 19.67 13.15 -14.63
N PRO A 26 19.04 12.90 -15.80
CA PRO A 26 17.94 13.74 -16.25
C PRO A 26 16.85 13.81 -15.16
N PRO A 27 15.89 14.74 -15.22
CA PRO A 27 14.69 14.72 -14.38
C PRO A 27 13.79 13.52 -14.73
N ASP A 28 14.33 12.31 -14.63
CA ASP A 28 13.63 11.07 -14.46
C ASP A 28 13.97 10.60 -13.06
N SER A 29 13.35 11.27 -12.09
CA SER A 29 13.31 10.90 -10.68
C SER A 29 12.55 9.58 -10.50
N SER A 30 13.05 8.51 -11.13
CA SER A 30 12.64 7.14 -10.88
C SER A 30 13.40 6.61 -9.66
N TRP A 31 13.14 7.23 -8.52
CA TRP A 31 13.21 6.49 -7.27
C TRP A 31 12.21 5.36 -7.41
N CYS A 32 12.69 4.15 -7.69
CA CYS A 32 11.98 2.91 -7.46
C CYS A 32 10.49 3.04 -7.81
N GLN A 33 10.16 3.31 -9.08
CA GLN A 33 8.83 3.00 -9.56
C GLN A 33 8.69 1.48 -9.45
N SER A 34 8.31 1.01 -8.26
CA SER A 34 7.33 -0.05 -8.20
C SER A 34 6.13 0.54 -8.91
N ASP A 35 6.04 0.31 -10.22
CA ASP A 35 4.80 0.27 -10.96
C ASP A 35 3.96 -0.86 -10.33
N SER A 36 3.58 -0.67 -9.06
CA SER A 36 2.51 -1.42 -8.44
C SER A 36 1.28 -0.85 -9.11
N GLY A 37 0.93 -1.44 -10.26
CA GLY A 37 -0.18 -0.99 -11.09
C GLY A 37 -1.39 -0.65 -10.23
N VAL A 38 -2.11 0.41 -10.53
CA VAL A 38 -3.36 0.67 -9.80
C VAL A 38 -4.41 -0.31 -10.30
N MET A 39 -5.13 -0.95 -9.38
CA MET A 39 -6.28 -1.78 -9.68
C MET A 39 -7.55 -1.11 -9.18
N LYS A 40 -8.65 -1.35 -9.91
CA LYS A 40 -9.98 -0.84 -9.55
C LYS A 40 -10.73 -1.88 -8.75
N VAL A 41 -11.15 -1.53 -7.54
CA VAL A 41 -12.04 -2.35 -6.72
C VAL A 41 -13.37 -1.64 -6.53
N ARG A 42 -14.44 -2.39 -6.30
CA ARG A 42 -15.77 -1.84 -6.03
C ARG A 42 -16.01 -1.85 -4.53
N VAL A 43 -15.98 -0.68 -3.90
CA VAL A 43 -16.26 -0.53 -2.48
C VAL A 43 -17.76 -0.38 -2.28
N GLU A 44 -18.31 -1.11 -1.32
CA GLU A 44 -19.71 -1.02 -0.90
C GLU A 44 -19.77 -0.74 0.59
N LEU A 45 -20.15 0.48 0.95
CA LEU A 45 -20.36 0.95 2.30
C LEU A 45 -21.83 0.71 2.68
N GLN A 46 -22.05 0.18 3.89
CA GLN A 46 -23.39 -0.08 4.40
C GLN A 46 -23.72 0.80 5.62
N ALA A 47 -25.03 1.00 5.84
CA ALA A 47 -25.58 1.78 6.94
C ALA A 47 -24.97 3.19 7.02
N TYR A 48 -24.34 3.55 8.14
CA TYR A 48 -23.78 4.89 8.35
C TYR A 48 -22.38 5.06 7.74
N LEU A 49 -21.81 4.05 7.10
CA LEU A 49 -20.48 4.16 6.47
C LEU A 49 -20.49 5.03 5.20
N ASP A 50 -21.64 5.27 4.57
CA ASP A 50 -21.79 6.16 3.40
C ASP A 50 -21.17 7.56 3.59
N GLN A 51 -21.12 8.07 4.83
CA GLN A 51 -20.48 9.36 5.14
C GLN A 51 -18.98 9.43 4.80
N TYR A 52 -18.32 8.27 4.67
CA TYR A 52 -16.91 8.15 4.28
C TYR A 52 -16.76 7.93 2.77
N SER A 53 -17.86 7.81 2.03
CA SER A 53 -17.84 7.75 0.58
C SER A 53 -17.38 9.10 0.02
N PRO A 54 -16.37 9.13 -0.86
CA PRO A 54 -15.92 10.37 -1.48
C PRO A 54 -17.00 11.01 -2.36
N ASN A 55 -17.98 10.23 -2.82
CA ASN A 55 -19.06 10.66 -3.71
C ASN A 55 -20.44 10.63 -3.03
N GLY A 56 -20.53 10.29 -1.74
CA GLY A 56 -21.82 10.09 -1.05
C GLY A 56 -22.65 8.97 -1.67
N GLN A 57 -21.98 7.96 -2.23
CA GLN A 57 -22.60 6.76 -2.76
C GLN A 57 -22.23 5.56 -1.89
N GLU A 58 -23.20 4.69 -1.65
CA GLU A 58 -23.01 3.42 -0.96
C GLU A 58 -22.02 2.53 -1.73
N THR A 59 -22.11 2.50 -3.06
CA THR A 59 -21.22 1.71 -3.91
C THR A 59 -20.47 2.61 -4.89
N PHE A 60 -19.15 2.50 -4.93
CA PHE A 60 -18.29 3.25 -5.85
C PHE A 60 -17.05 2.43 -6.23
N ASP A 61 -16.49 2.71 -7.40
CA ASP A 61 -15.17 2.22 -7.77
C ASP A 61 -14.06 3.05 -7.10
N TYR A 62 -13.03 2.36 -6.62
CA TYR A 62 -11.89 2.96 -5.95
C TYR A 62 -10.58 2.36 -6.46
N GLU A 63 -9.59 3.22 -6.68
CA GLU A 63 -8.28 2.81 -7.18
C GLU A 63 -7.30 2.58 -6.02
N VAL A 64 -6.79 1.35 -5.94
CA VAL A 64 -5.82 0.91 -4.94
C VAL A 64 -4.59 0.32 -5.63
N PRO A 65 -3.41 0.33 -4.99
CA PRO A 65 -2.23 -0.31 -5.58
C PRO A 65 -2.47 -1.80 -5.75
N ASP A 66 -1.85 -2.38 -6.77
CA ASP A 66 -1.87 -3.82 -7.02
C ASP A 66 -1.34 -4.56 -5.78
N GLY A 67 -2.05 -5.62 -5.40
CA GLY A 67 -1.78 -6.35 -4.16
C GLY A 67 -2.15 -5.59 -2.87
N ALA A 68 -2.89 -4.48 -2.97
CA ALA A 68 -3.47 -3.83 -1.80
C ALA A 68 -4.34 -4.81 -1.00
N ARG A 69 -4.40 -4.57 0.30
CA ARG A 69 -5.26 -5.34 1.21
C ARG A 69 -6.46 -4.51 1.61
N VAL A 70 -7.49 -5.17 2.13
CA VAL A 70 -8.68 -4.48 2.66
C VAL A 70 -8.30 -3.39 3.67
N LYS A 71 -7.36 -3.66 4.59
CA LYS A 71 -6.89 -2.64 5.55
C LYS A 71 -6.31 -1.39 4.88
N ASP A 72 -5.63 -1.57 3.75
CA ASP A 72 -4.98 -0.48 3.03
C ASP A 72 -6.05 0.40 2.38
N LEU A 73 -7.09 -0.23 1.81
CA LEU A 73 -8.29 0.44 1.32
C LEU A 73 -8.99 1.23 2.43
N VAL A 74 -9.24 0.61 3.58
CA VAL A 74 -9.91 1.21 4.75
C VAL A 74 -9.13 2.43 5.26
N VAL A 75 -7.81 2.30 5.42
CA VAL A 75 -6.92 3.39 5.81
C VAL A 75 -6.92 4.51 4.77
N LYS A 76 -6.92 4.18 3.47
CA LYS A 76 -6.98 5.16 2.38
C LYS A 76 -8.30 5.93 2.33
N LEU A 77 -9.40 5.27 2.67
CA LEU A 77 -10.72 5.92 2.81
C LEU A 77 -10.78 6.81 4.07
N GLY A 78 -9.77 6.78 4.93
CA GLY A 78 -9.78 7.47 6.21
C GLY A 78 -10.74 6.83 7.22
N MET A 79 -11.13 5.58 6.98
CA MET A 79 -12.02 4.83 7.86
C MET A 79 -11.18 4.08 8.89
N PRO A 80 -11.54 4.13 10.18
CA PRO A 80 -10.89 3.31 11.18
C PRO A 80 -11.36 1.85 11.04
N GLU A 81 -10.43 0.90 11.18
CA GLU A 81 -10.71 -0.54 11.03
C GLU A 81 -11.76 -1.06 12.02
N GLU A 82 -11.94 -0.39 13.17
CA GLU A 82 -12.99 -0.68 14.15
C GLU A 82 -14.42 -0.49 13.60
N LEU A 83 -14.59 0.41 12.63
CA LEU A 83 -15.86 0.63 11.95
C LEU A 83 -16.09 -0.37 10.83
N ALA A 84 -15.06 -1.08 10.37
CA ALA A 84 -15.17 -2.16 9.38
C ALA A 84 -15.31 -3.52 10.07
N SER A 85 -16.33 -3.66 10.93
CA SER A 85 -16.48 -4.85 11.78
C SER A 85 -16.73 -6.12 10.98
N VAL A 86 -17.39 -6.04 9.83
CA VAL A 86 -17.57 -7.16 8.92
C VAL A 86 -17.13 -6.73 7.53
N ILE A 87 -16.22 -7.51 6.95
CA ILE A 87 -15.66 -7.30 5.62
C ILE A 87 -16.08 -8.49 4.75
N ILE A 88 -16.65 -8.21 3.59
CA ILE A 88 -16.98 -9.22 2.58
C ILE A 88 -16.27 -8.83 1.29
N VAL A 89 -15.53 -9.78 0.71
CA VAL A 89 -14.81 -9.63 -0.56
C VAL A 89 -15.47 -10.58 -1.55
N GLY A 90 -16.10 -10.02 -2.58
CA GLY A 90 -17.06 -10.70 -3.45
C GLY A 90 -18.25 -11.24 -2.67
N GLU A 91 -18.22 -12.55 -2.40
CA GLU A 91 -19.27 -13.32 -1.72
C GLU A 91 -18.76 -13.99 -0.43
N THR A 92 -17.49 -13.77 -0.06
CA THR A 92 -16.85 -14.45 1.08
C THR A 92 -16.47 -13.47 2.18
N ASN A 93 -16.68 -13.86 3.43
CA ASN A 93 -16.22 -13.09 4.58
C ASN A 93 -14.68 -13.05 4.59
N ALA A 94 -14.13 -11.85 4.53
CA ALA A 94 -12.71 -11.60 4.44
C ALA A 94 -12.22 -10.88 5.70
N ASN A 95 -10.90 -10.87 5.85
CA ASN A 95 -10.22 -10.21 6.96
C ASN A 95 -9.52 -8.95 6.45
N PRO A 96 -9.16 -8.00 7.32
CA PRO A 96 -8.44 -6.78 6.92
C PRO A 96 -7.10 -7.07 6.23
N SER A 97 -6.50 -8.24 6.49
CA SER A 97 -5.29 -8.70 5.81
C SER A 97 -5.51 -9.38 4.46
N HIS A 98 -6.77 -9.57 4.05
CA HIS A 98 -7.11 -10.19 2.77
C HIS A 98 -6.63 -9.32 1.60
N ALA A 99 -5.99 -9.95 0.61
CA ALA A 99 -5.53 -9.29 -0.59
C ALA A 99 -6.71 -9.02 -1.52
N LEU A 100 -6.78 -7.81 -2.05
CA LEU A 100 -7.78 -7.41 -3.04
C LEU A 100 -7.26 -7.73 -4.44
N ASN A 101 -8.19 -7.90 -5.38
CA ASN A 101 -7.89 -8.12 -6.80
C ASN A 101 -8.67 -7.11 -7.64
N GLU A 102 -8.24 -6.90 -8.88
CA GLU A 102 -8.96 -6.02 -9.81
C GLU A 102 -10.39 -6.51 -10.04
N GLY A 103 -11.34 -5.59 -9.97
CA GLY A 103 -12.78 -5.84 -10.11
C GLY A 103 -13.45 -6.42 -8.87
N ASP A 104 -12.71 -6.67 -7.79
CA ASP A 104 -13.24 -7.26 -6.58
C ASP A 104 -14.24 -6.32 -5.87
N ARG A 105 -15.30 -6.89 -5.27
CA ARG A 105 -16.30 -6.13 -4.53
C ARG A 105 -16.02 -6.23 -3.03
N VAL A 106 -15.69 -5.12 -2.40
CA VAL A 106 -15.43 -5.02 -0.96
C VAL A 106 -16.63 -4.39 -0.27
N THR A 107 -17.44 -5.20 0.40
CA THR A 107 -18.53 -4.72 1.25
C THR A 107 -18.05 -4.55 2.68
N LEU A 108 -18.16 -3.34 3.21
CA LEU A 108 -17.85 -2.96 4.58
C LEU A 108 -19.15 -2.73 5.34
N ILE A 109 -19.34 -3.49 6.40
CA ILE A 109 -20.52 -3.38 7.26
C ILE A 109 -20.07 -2.96 8.65
N PRO A 110 -20.63 -1.86 9.18
CA PRO A 110 -20.29 -1.41 10.51
C PRO A 110 -20.82 -2.34 11.58
N PRO A 111 -20.23 -2.30 12.80
CA PRO A 111 -20.85 -2.95 13.94
C PRO A 111 -22.22 -2.32 14.15
N LEU A 112 -23.28 -3.08 13.85
CA LEU A 112 -24.63 -2.73 14.25
C LEU A 112 -24.66 -2.86 15.77
N ALA A 113 -24.56 -1.73 16.48
CA ALA A 113 -24.87 -1.66 17.90
C ALA A 113 -26.36 -1.97 18.05
N GLY A 114 -26.70 -3.25 18.13
CA GLY A 114 -28.03 -3.73 18.44
C GLY A 114 -28.42 -3.20 19.83
N GLY A 115 -29.52 -2.46 19.88
CA GLY A 115 -30.22 -2.13 21.12
C GLY A 115 -30.99 -3.33 21.67
#